data_AF-A0A2W6I1Q6-F1
#
_entry.id   AF-A0A2W6I1Q6-F1
#
_cell.length_a   1.000
_cell.length_b   1.000
_cell.length_c   1.000
_cell.angle_alpha   90.00
_cell.angle_beta   90.00
_cell.angle_gamma   90.00
#
_symmetry.space_group_name_H-M   'P 1'
#
loop_
_entity.id
_entity.type
_entity.pdbx_description
1 polymer ?
#
loop_
_entity_poly.entity_id
_entity_poly.type
_entity_poly.pdbx_seq_one_letter_code
_entity_poly.pdbx_strand_id
1 'polypeptide(L)'
;MNAATLITAYYDAFNRGDREAMLSMLTDDVAHDLNQGAREVGREAFRAFLQRMDRCYGEQLRGIVVMVSADGLRAGAEYVVHGEYKVTDDGLPDAQGQRYVLPGGAFFEIR
;
A
#
# COMPACT_ATOMS: atom_id res chain seq x y z
N MET A 1 -0.52 19.09 6.44
CA MET A 1 -0.46 18.55 5.06
C MET A 1 -1.89 18.39 4.58
N ASN A 2 -2.24 18.74 3.33
CA ASN A 2 -3.60 18.45 2.84
C ASN A 2 -3.70 16.95 2.47
N ALA A 3 -4.91 16.41 2.40
CA ALA A 3 -5.14 14.98 2.16
C ALA A 3 -4.53 14.48 0.84
N ALA A 4 -4.55 15.28 -0.23
CA ALA A 4 -3.92 14.89 -1.50
C ALA A 4 -2.41 14.72 -1.33
N THR A 5 -1.73 15.69 -0.68
CA THR A 5 -0.30 15.62 -0.39
C THR A 5 0.03 14.45 0.54
N LEU A 6 -0.83 14.13 1.51
CA LEU A 6 -0.63 12.98 2.41
C LEU A 6 -0.64 11.66 1.64
N ILE A 7 -1.66 11.44 0.80
CA ILE A 7 -1.78 10.21 0.02
C ILE A 7 -0.67 10.10 -1.04
N THR A 8 -0.29 11.22 -1.68
CA THR A 8 0.87 11.23 -2.59
C THR A 8 2.16 10.88 -1.85
N ALA A 9 2.41 11.49 -0.69
CA ALA A 9 3.61 11.21 0.11
C ALA A 9 3.65 9.75 0.60
N TYR A 10 2.50 9.16 0.94
CA TYR A 10 2.37 7.76 1.29
C TYR A 10 2.83 6.83 0.15
N TYR A 11 2.39 7.08 -1.08
CA TYR A 11 2.82 6.27 -2.22
C TYR A 11 4.25 6.58 -2.68
N ASP A 12 4.73 7.81 -2.53
CA ASP A 12 6.13 8.13 -2.76
C ASP A 12 7.03 7.37 -1.78
N ALA A 13 6.65 7.28 -0.51
CA ALA A 13 7.33 6.46 0.49
C ALA A 13 7.30 4.98 0.11
N PHE A 14 6.14 4.46 -0.33
CA PHE A 14 6.04 3.10 -0.85
C PHE A 14 7.04 2.82 -1.97
N ASN A 15 7.08 3.71 -2.98
CA ASN A 15 7.96 3.58 -4.14
C ASN A 15 9.46 3.71 -3.81
N ARG A 16 9.82 4.46 -2.76
CA ARG A 16 11.21 4.52 -2.27
C ARG A 16 11.60 3.34 -1.37
N GLY A 17 10.66 2.46 -1.02
CA GLY A 17 10.89 1.41 -0.04
C GLY A 17 10.96 1.92 1.41
N ASP A 18 10.44 3.13 1.66
CA ASP A 18 10.58 3.85 2.93
C ASP A 18 9.43 3.50 3.88
N ARG A 19 9.56 2.34 4.55
CA ARG A 19 8.50 1.76 5.40
C ARG A 19 8.24 2.57 6.66
N GLU A 20 9.26 3.18 7.25
CA GLU A 20 9.07 4.05 8.41
C GLU A 20 8.31 5.33 8.05
N ALA A 21 8.60 5.94 6.89
CA ALA A 21 7.81 7.07 6.41
C ALA A 21 6.34 6.67 6.20
N MET A 22 6.07 5.51 5.56
CA MET A 22 4.71 4.99 5.43
C MET A 22 4.02 4.85 6.79
N LEU A 23 4.66 4.17 7.75
CA LEU A 23 4.10 3.92 9.07
C LEU A 23 3.86 5.21 9.88
N SER A 24 4.71 6.22 9.71
CA SER A 24 4.55 7.53 10.36
C SER A 24 3.31 8.32 9.87
N MET A 25 2.76 7.96 8.71
CA MET A 25 1.55 8.56 8.15
C MET A 25 0.27 7.81 8.58
N LEU A 26 0.39 6.78 9.40
CA LEU A 26 -0.73 5.97 9.88
C LEU A 26 -1.06 6.30 11.34
N THR A 27 -2.34 6.22 11.65
CA THR A 27 -2.84 6.27 13.03
C THR A 27 -2.54 4.96 13.76
N ASP A 28 -2.44 5.02 15.09
CA ASP A 28 -2.09 3.87 15.93
C ASP A 28 -3.07 2.69 15.77
N ASP A 29 -4.33 2.98 15.44
CA ASP A 29 -5.46 2.07 15.26
C ASP A 29 -5.85 1.87 13.78
N VAL A 30 -4.94 2.18 12.84
CA VAL A 30 -5.19 2.04 11.40
C VAL A 30 -5.84 0.69 11.06
N ALA A 31 -6.95 0.73 10.32
CA ALA A 31 -7.59 -0.45 9.79
C ALA A 31 -7.11 -0.69 8.35
N HIS A 32 -6.45 -1.82 8.13
CA HIS A 32 -5.94 -2.23 6.83
C HIS A 32 -6.77 -3.40 6.31
N ASP A 33 -7.56 -3.15 5.28
CA ASP A 33 -8.40 -4.17 4.63
C ASP A 33 -7.62 -4.82 3.48
N LEU A 34 -7.16 -6.04 3.69
CA LEU A 34 -6.42 -6.78 2.66
C LEU A 34 -7.36 -7.14 1.50
N ASN A 35 -6.89 -6.98 0.27
CA ASN A 35 -7.69 -7.36 -0.90
C ASN A 35 -8.04 -8.86 -0.85
N GLN A 36 -9.33 -9.18 -0.89
CA GLN A 36 -9.87 -10.54 -0.72
C GLN A 36 -9.41 -11.24 0.57
N GLY A 37 -9.02 -10.48 1.59
CA GLY A 37 -8.51 -10.97 2.86
C GLY A 37 -9.25 -10.41 4.06
N ALA A 38 -8.66 -10.60 5.23
CA ALA A 38 -9.17 -10.06 6.48
C ALA A 38 -8.80 -8.59 6.68
N ARG A 39 -9.48 -7.94 7.63
CA ARG A 39 -9.04 -6.68 8.21
C ARG A 39 -7.95 -6.93 9.24
N GLU A 40 -6.83 -6.24 9.11
CA GLU A 40 -5.77 -6.13 10.12
C GLU A 40 -5.84 -4.75 10.78
N VAL A 41 -5.61 -4.66 12.10
CA VAL A 41 -5.74 -3.40 12.85
C VAL A 41 -4.46 -3.06 13.60
N GLY A 42 -4.05 -1.80 13.46
CA GLY A 42 -2.95 -1.18 14.18
C GLY A 42 -1.62 -1.19 13.43
N ARG A 43 -0.74 -0.24 13.79
CA ARG A 43 0.54 -0.03 13.10
C ARG A 43 1.48 -1.23 13.14
N GLU A 44 1.46 -2.01 14.21
CA GLU A 44 2.31 -3.21 14.31
C GLU A 44 1.86 -4.32 13.34
N ALA A 45 0.55 -4.49 13.15
CA ALA A 45 0.03 -5.40 12.12
C ALA A 45 0.41 -4.91 10.72
N PHE A 46 0.26 -3.60 10.46
CA PHE A 46 0.69 -2.98 9.20
C PHE A 46 2.19 -3.16 8.95
N ARG A 47 3.03 -3.02 9.98
CA ARG A 47 4.47 -3.24 9.91
C ARG A 47 4.79 -4.69 9.52
N ALA A 48 4.13 -5.66 10.14
CA ALA A 48 4.28 -7.07 9.79
C ALA A 48 3.84 -7.36 8.35
N PHE A 49 2.74 -6.73 7.90
CA PHE A 49 2.31 -6.78 6.51
C PHE A 49 3.39 -6.27 5.55
N LEU A 50 3.96 -5.08 5.80
CA LEU A 50 5.01 -4.51 4.95
C LEU A 50 6.26 -5.39 4.90
N GLN A 51 6.66 -6.00 6.02
CA GLN A 51 7.78 -6.93 6.07
C GLN A 51 7.54 -8.18 5.21
N ARG A 52 6.33 -8.74 5.25
CA ARG A 52 5.93 -9.84 4.37
C ARG A 52 5.96 -9.41 2.91
N MET A 53 5.38 -8.26 2.59
CA MET A 53 5.39 -7.70 1.23
C MET A 53 6.82 -7.52 0.70
N ASP A 54 7.72 -6.95 1.50
CA ASP A 54 9.12 -6.73 1.11
C ASP A 54 9.90 -8.02 0.92
N ARG A 55 9.56 -9.08 1.66
CA ARG A 55 10.15 -10.41 1.44
C ARG A 55 9.69 -11.01 0.12
N CYS A 56 8.39 -10.98 -0.16
CA CYS A 56 7.78 -11.74 -1.26
C CYS A 56 7.78 -10.97 -2.58
N TYR A 57 7.68 -9.64 -2.57
CA TYR A 57 7.42 -8.82 -3.75
C TYR A 57 8.41 -7.66 -3.91
N GLY A 58 8.69 -7.29 -5.16
CA GLY A 58 9.38 -6.06 -5.52
C GLY A 58 8.47 -5.22 -6.39
N GLU A 59 7.82 -4.21 -5.80
CA GLU A 59 6.76 -3.46 -6.46
C GLU A 59 7.09 -1.97 -6.63
N GLN A 60 6.49 -1.42 -7.67
CA GLN A 60 6.56 -0.02 -8.06
C GLN A 60 5.20 0.41 -8.59
N LEU A 61 4.65 1.49 -8.04
CA LEU A 61 3.40 2.07 -8.48
C LEU A 61 3.67 3.15 -9.53
N ARG A 62 2.93 3.12 -10.62
CA ARG A 62 3.01 4.07 -11.74
C ARG A 62 1.63 4.62 -12.05
N GLY A 63 1.59 5.82 -12.64
CA GLY A 63 0.34 6.47 -13.02
C GLY A 63 -0.61 6.70 -11.85
N ILE A 64 -0.07 7.05 -10.67
CA ILE A 64 -0.88 7.28 -9.47
C ILE A 64 -1.76 8.51 -9.70
N VAL A 65 -3.06 8.34 -9.56
CA VAL A 65 -4.06 9.42 -9.58
C VAL A 65 -4.73 9.46 -8.21
N VAL A 66 -4.64 10.61 -7.53
CA VAL A 66 -5.23 10.81 -6.20
C VAL A 66 -6.47 11.68 -6.31
N MET A 67 -7.55 11.23 -5.67
CA MET A 67 -8.84 11.91 -5.57
C MET A 67 -9.20 12.11 -4.10
N VAL A 68 -9.73 13.27 -3.74
CA VAL A 68 -10.00 13.64 -2.34
C VAL A 68 -11.41 14.24 -2.22
N SER A 69 -12.12 13.90 -1.15
CA SER A 69 -13.41 14.52 -0.83
C SER A 69 -13.24 16.02 -0.52
N ALA A 70 -14.32 16.79 -0.68
CA ALA A 70 -14.27 18.23 -0.43
C ALA A 70 -13.87 18.60 1.00
N ASP A 71 -14.19 17.75 1.98
CA ASP A 71 -13.83 17.92 3.40
C ASP A 71 -12.43 17.38 3.75
N GLY A 72 -11.75 16.70 2.82
CA GLY A 72 -10.42 16.12 3.05
C GLY A 72 -10.39 14.89 3.94
N LEU A 73 -11.53 14.36 4.37
CA LEU A 73 -11.60 13.22 5.29
C LEU A 73 -11.57 11.86 4.57
N ARG A 74 -11.77 11.87 3.25
CA ARG A 74 -11.76 10.67 2.40
C ARG A 74 -10.85 10.89 1.19
N ALA A 75 -10.16 9.84 0.80
CA ALA A 75 -9.42 9.83 -0.45
C ALA A 75 -9.58 8.49 -1.17
N GLY A 76 -9.43 8.51 -2.49
CA GLY A 76 -9.26 7.35 -3.34
C GLY A 76 -7.99 7.53 -4.16
N ALA A 77 -7.34 6.42 -4.51
CA ALA A 77 -6.24 6.44 -5.45
C ALA A 77 -6.31 5.23 -6.38
N GLU A 78 -6.06 5.47 -7.66
CA GLU A 78 -5.84 4.43 -8.68
C GLU A 78 -4.39 4.50 -9.18
N TYR A 79 -3.84 3.36 -9.55
CA TYR A 79 -2.46 3.22 -10.01
C TYR A 79 -2.28 1.92 -10.78
N VAL A 80 -1.14 1.78 -11.45
CA VAL A 80 -0.69 0.53 -12.05
C VAL A 80 0.48 0.00 -11.22
N VAL A 81 0.33 -1.22 -10.71
CA VAL A 81 1.41 -1.96 -10.03
C VAL A 81 2.29 -2.59 -11.09
N HIS A 82 3.60 -2.32 -11.01
CA HIS A 82 4.64 -3.05 -11.72
C HIS A 82 5.41 -3.85 -10.67
N GLY A 83 5.30 -5.16 -10.71
CA GLY A 83 5.88 -6.00 -9.67
C GLY A 83 6.66 -7.19 -10.18
N GLU A 84 7.45 -7.74 -9.27
CA GLU A 84 8.20 -8.98 -9.40
C GLU A 84 7.93 -9.85 -8.17
N TYR A 85 7.58 -11.11 -8.39
CA TYR A 85 7.32 -12.07 -7.31
C TYR A 85 8.59 -12.89 -7.04
N LYS A 86 9.25 -12.56 -5.92
CA LYS A 86 10.63 -12.96 -5.61
C LYS A 86 10.71 -14.24 -4.80
N VAL A 87 9.84 -14.37 -3.81
CA VAL A 87 9.80 -15.49 -2.85
C VAL A 87 8.36 -15.90 -2.66
N THR A 88 8.09 -17.21 -2.60
CA THR A 88 6.73 -17.73 -2.42
C THR A 88 6.12 -17.16 -1.14
N ASP A 89 4.93 -16.59 -1.29
CA ASP A 89 4.06 -16.15 -0.20
C ASP A 89 3.06 -17.26 0.13
N ASP A 90 2.72 -17.37 1.41
CA ASP A 90 1.98 -18.52 1.92
C ASP A 90 0.57 -18.60 1.30
N GLY A 91 0.23 -19.76 0.74
CA GLY A 91 -1.07 -20.00 0.11
C GLY A 91 -1.19 -19.53 -1.35
N LEU A 92 -0.12 -19.00 -1.94
CA LEU A 92 -0.07 -18.60 -3.36
C LEU A 92 0.79 -19.55 -4.19
N PRO A 93 0.70 -19.48 -5.55
CA PRO A 93 1.58 -20.24 -6.43
C PRO A 93 3.07 -19.94 -6.19
N ASP A 94 3.93 -20.84 -6.67
CA ASP A 94 5.38 -20.71 -6.51
C ASP A 94 5.94 -19.44 -7.15
N ALA A 95 6.85 -18.76 -6.44
CA ALA A 95 7.62 -17.66 -6.99
C ALA A 95 8.82 -18.18 -7.80
N GLN A 96 8.93 -17.71 -9.03
CA GLN A 96 10.02 -17.98 -9.98
C GLN A 96 10.61 -16.67 -10.55
N GLY A 97 10.34 -15.52 -9.92
CA GLY A 97 10.74 -14.21 -10.44
C GLY A 97 9.79 -13.65 -11.51
N GLN A 98 8.56 -14.16 -11.59
CA GLN A 98 7.56 -13.68 -12.55
C GLN A 98 7.26 -12.19 -12.32
N ARG A 99 7.23 -11.46 -13.43
CA ARG A 99 6.84 -10.05 -13.46
C ARG A 99 5.38 -9.91 -13.80
N TYR A 100 4.74 -8.89 -13.23
CA TYR A 100 3.34 -8.60 -13.45
C TYR A 100 3.09 -7.10 -13.56
N VAL A 101 2.06 -6.77 -14.32
CA VAL A 101 1.55 -5.41 -14.46
C VAL A 101 0.03 -5.47 -14.37
N LEU A 102 -0.55 -4.81 -13.38
CA LEU A 102 -2.00 -4.79 -13.19
C LEU A 102 -2.46 -3.46 -12.58
N PRO A 103 -3.68 -3.01 -12.89
CA PRO A 103 -4.28 -1.89 -12.19
C PRO A 103 -4.59 -2.26 -10.74
N GLY A 104 -4.46 -1.29 -9.85
CA GLY A 104 -4.82 -1.37 -8.45
C GLY A 104 -5.45 -0.07 -7.97
N GLY A 105 -6.08 -0.12 -6.80
CA GLY A 105 -6.64 1.06 -6.18
C GLY A 105 -6.89 0.84 -4.69
N ALA A 106 -6.91 1.95 -3.95
CA ALA A 106 -7.20 1.95 -2.53
C ALA A 106 -8.05 3.16 -2.14
N PHE A 107 -8.81 3.00 -1.06
CA PHE A 107 -9.61 4.05 -0.46
C PHE A 107 -9.15 4.30 0.98
N PHE A 108 -9.26 5.54 1.43
CA PHE A 108 -8.71 6.01 2.69
C PHE A 108 -9.75 6.80 3.47
N GLU A 109 -9.67 6.66 4.79
CA GLU A 109 -10.21 7.60 5.77
C GLU A 109 -9.02 8.35 6.41
N ILE A 110 -9.15 9.66 6.60
CA ILE A 110 -8.07 10.56 7.02
C ILE A 110 -8.54 11.37 8.23
N ARG A 111 -7.67 11.50 9.24
CA ARG A 111 -7.91 12.27 10.47
C ARG A 111 -6.60 12.78 11.07
#